data_AF-A0A8B7UER5-F1
#
_entry.id   AF-A0A8B7UER5-F1
#
_cell.length_a   1.000
_cell.length_b   1.000
_cell.length_c   1.000
_cell.angle_alpha   90.00
_cell.angle_beta   90.00
_cell.angle_gamma   90.00
#
_symmetry.space_group_name_H-M   'P 1'
#
loop_
_entity.id
_entity.type
_entity.pdbx_description
1 polymer ?
#
loop_
_entity_poly.entity_id
_entity_poly.type
_entity_poly.pdbx_seq_one_letter_code
_entity_poly.pdbx_strand_id
1 'polypeptide(L)'
;MYIAVFIQPFTWSFYTASVFIGIAAAVLWTAQGNCLTINSDEHTIGRNSGIFWALLQSSLFFGNLYIYFAWQGKTQISESDRRTVFIALTVISLVGTVLFFLIRKPESENVLGEDESSDDQDLEVNESAQNNVTKAVDAFKKSLKLCVTKEMLLLSVTTAYTGLELTFFSGVYGTCIGAINKFGTEEKSLIGLSGIFIGIGAILGGSLFGLLSKNNRFGRNPVVLLGILVHFIAFYLIFLNMPGDAPIAPVEGTNSNAYIRPSKEVAILCSFLLGLGDSCFNTQLLSILGFLYSDDSAPAFAIFKFVQSICAAVAFFYSNYLLLHWQLLVMVLFGFFGTISFFTVEWDAAAIVARGSDYRSI
;
A
#
# COMPACT_ATOMS: atom_id res chain seq x y z
N MET A 1 11.58 1.86 -15.91
CA MET A 1 10.95 1.64 -17.24
C MET A 1 9.59 2.32 -17.36
N TYR A 2 8.60 2.01 -16.51
CA TYR A 2 7.27 2.60 -16.59
C TYR A 2 7.25 4.14 -16.58
N ILE A 3 8.00 4.78 -15.69
CA ILE A 3 8.13 6.26 -15.62
C ILE A 3 8.63 6.84 -16.95
N ALA A 4 9.57 6.16 -17.63
CA ALA A 4 10.17 6.63 -18.87
C ALA A 4 9.18 6.65 -20.04
N VAL A 5 8.11 5.84 -20.00
CA VAL A 5 7.06 5.85 -21.03
C VAL A 5 6.36 7.20 -21.12
N PHE A 6 6.24 7.93 -20.00
CA PHE A 6 5.59 9.24 -19.99
C PHE A 6 6.45 10.37 -20.59
N ILE A 7 7.73 10.11 -20.90
CA ILE A 7 8.58 11.05 -21.64
C ILE A 7 8.04 11.20 -23.06
N GLN A 8 7.72 10.07 -23.71
CA GLN A 8 7.11 10.03 -25.03
C GLN A 8 6.03 8.92 -25.04
N PRO A 9 4.78 9.27 -24.68
CA PRO A 9 3.73 8.29 -24.49
C PRO A 9 3.28 7.72 -25.83
N PHE A 10 3.58 6.43 -26.06
CA PHE A 10 2.97 5.63 -27.12
C PHE A 10 2.03 4.60 -26.49
N THR A 11 0.90 4.35 -27.13
CA THR A 11 -0.14 3.47 -26.58
C THR A 11 0.36 2.06 -26.31
N TRP A 12 1.10 1.45 -27.24
CA TRP A 12 1.62 0.09 -27.09
C TRP A 12 2.69 0.01 -26.00
N SER A 13 3.57 1.01 -25.87
CA SER A 13 4.63 1.02 -24.88
C SER A 13 4.07 1.25 -23.48
N PHE A 14 3.00 2.04 -23.37
CA PHE A 14 2.23 2.22 -22.15
C PHE A 14 1.65 0.92 -21.64
N TYR A 15 0.83 0.23 -22.46
CA TYR A 15 0.23 -1.04 -22.05
C TYR A 15 1.28 -2.12 -21.74
N THR A 16 2.33 -2.21 -22.57
CA THR A 16 3.42 -3.16 -22.34
C THR A 16 4.13 -2.88 -21.01
N ALA A 17 4.50 -1.63 -20.75
CA ALA A 17 5.14 -1.26 -19.48
C ALA A 17 4.23 -1.43 -18.27
N SER A 18 2.91 -1.26 -18.43
CA SER A 18 1.91 -1.53 -17.38
C SER A 18 1.84 -3.02 -17.00
N VAL A 19 1.99 -3.93 -17.96
CA VAL A 19 2.09 -5.37 -17.67
C VAL A 19 3.37 -5.67 -16.90
N PHE A 20 4.51 -5.14 -17.36
CA PHE A 20 5.80 -5.36 -16.70
C PHE A 20 5.84 -4.79 -15.27
N ILE A 21 5.29 -3.60 -15.02
CA ILE A 21 5.24 -3.04 -13.67
C ILE A 21 4.34 -3.88 -12.75
N GLY A 22 3.24 -4.45 -13.26
CA GLY A 22 2.39 -5.35 -12.47
C GLY A 22 3.14 -6.60 -12.00
N ILE A 23 3.87 -7.26 -12.92
CA ILE A 23 4.70 -8.43 -12.60
C ILE A 23 5.82 -8.05 -11.62
N ALA A 24 6.55 -6.96 -11.89
CA ALA A 24 7.64 -6.51 -11.05
C ALA A 24 7.18 -6.09 -9.65
N ALA A 25 6.02 -5.45 -9.54
CA ALA A 25 5.44 -5.03 -8.26
C ALA A 25 5.11 -6.24 -7.38
N ALA A 26 4.57 -7.32 -7.94
CA ALA A 26 4.27 -8.53 -7.19
C ALA A 26 5.53 -9.11 -6.51
N VAL A 27 6.64 -9.16 -7.25
CA VAL A 27 7.94 -9.61 -6.72
C VAL A 27 8.48 -8.63 -5.68
N LEU A 28 8.50 -7.34 -6.01
CA LEU A 28 9.06 -6.29 -5.16
C LEU A 28 8.37 -6.21 -3.80
N TRP A 29 7.04 -6.19 -3.79
CA TRP A 29 6.27 -6.06 -2.55
C TRP A 29 6.33 -7.31 -1.68
N THR A 30 6.37 -8.50 -2.29
CA THR A 30 6.56 -9.76 -1.56
C THR A 30 7.95 -9.81 -0.92
N ALA A 31 8.99 -9.48 -1.71
CA ALA A 31 10.37 -9.41 -1.22
C ALA A 31 10.54 -8.36 -0.11
N GLN A 32 9.85 -7.21 -0.22
CA GLN A 32 9.87 -6.15 0.79
C GLN A 32 9.30 -6.64 2.12
N GLY A 33 8.14 -7.28 2.14
CA GLY A 33 7.53 -7.80 3.36
C GLY A 33 8.38 -8.89 4.03
N ASN A 34 8.93 -9.80 3.23
CA ASN A 34 9.87 -10.83 3.69
C ASN A 34 11.15 -10.21 4.27
N CYS A 35 11.75 -9.24 3.59
CA CYS A 35 12.94 -8.53 4.06
C CYS A 35 12.67 -7.81 5.39
N LEU A 36 11.53 -7.14 5.51
CA LEU A 36 11.13 -6.47 6.74
C LEU A 36 10.96 -7.45 7.90
N THR A 37 10.45 -8.65 7.63
CA THR A 37 10.24 -9.70 8.63
C THR A 37 11.55 -10.33 9.07
N ILE A 38 12.42 -10.71 8.14
CA ILE A 38 13.75 -11.29 8.44
C ILE A 38 14.63 -10.30 9.23
N ASN A 39 14.48 -8.99 8.98
CA ASN A 39 15.25 -7.94 9.68
C ASN A 39 14.52 -7.37 10.91
N SER A 40 13.51 -8.09 11.43
CA SER A 40 12.77 -7.69 12.62
C SER A 40 12.55 -8.87 13.56
N ASP A 41 12.28 -8.57 14.82
CA ASP A 41 11.81 -9.51 15.83
C ASP A 41 10.36 -9.17 16.23
N GLU A 42 9.76 -10.01 17.08
CA GLU A 42 8.37 -9.83 17.56
C GLU A 42 8.10 -8.46 18.19
N HIS A 43 9.11 -7.84 18.81
CA HIS A 43 9.01 -6.54 19.48
C HIS A 43 9.33 -5.37 18.54
N THR A 44 10.09 -5.59 17.46
CA THR A 44 10.56 -4.53 16.56
C THR A 44 9.80 -4.47 15.23
N ILE A 45 9.09 -5.52 14.83
CA ILE A 45 8.35 -5.60 13.55
C ILE A 45 7.37 -4.45 13.37
N GLY A 46 6.65 -4.05 14.41
CA GLY A 46 5.72 -2.91 14.34
C GLY A 46 6.42 -1.57 14.11
N ARG A 47 7.52 -1.32 14.83
CA ARG A 47 8.35 -0.11 14.65
C ARG A 47 8.97 -0.04 13.26
N ASN A 48 9.61 -1.12 12.83
CA ASN A 48 10.29 -1.18 11.55
C ASN A 48 9.27 -1.04 10.40
N SER A 49 8.09 -1.63 10.53
CA SER A 49 6.97 -1.43 9.59
C SER A 49 6.51 0.02 9.51
N GLY A 50 6.37 0.70 10.66
CA GLY A 50 6.01 2.12 10.70
C GLY A 50 7.05 3.04 10.06
N ILE A 51 8.34 2.80 10.33
CA ILE A 51 9.45 3.55 9.71
C ILE A 51 9.46 3.33 8.20
N PHE A 52 9.35 2.07 7.75
CA PHE A 52 9.28 1.75 6.33
C PHE A 52 8.11 2.47 5.66
N TRP A 53 6.92 2.44 6.26
CA TRP A 53 5.75 3.11 5.71
C TRP A 53 5.94 4.63 5.64
N ALA A 54 6.49 5.26 6.69
CA ALA A 54 6.77 6.69 6.68
C ALA A 54 7.76 7.08 5.57
N LEU A 55 8.83 6.29 5.36
CA LEU A 55 9.78 6.51 4.27
C LEU A 55 9.14 6.32 2.90
N LEU A 56 8.33 5.28 2.72
CA LEU A 56 7.58 5.03 1.48
C LEU A 56 6.68 6.22 1.15
N GLN A 57 5.91 6.70 2.13
CA GLN A 57 4.91 7.75 1.95
C GLN A 57 5.53 9.15 1.83
N SER A 58 6.80 9.32 2.22
CA SER A 58 7.57 10.53 1.92
C SER A 58 7.65 10.82 0.41
N SER A 59 7.56 9.79 -0.44
CA SER A 59 7.50 9.95 -1.89
C SER A 59 6.25 10.71 -2.35
N LEU A 60 5.09 10.51 -1.71
CA LEU A 60 3.87 11.27 -1.99
C LEU A 60 4.01 12.73 -1.56
N PHE A 61 4.77 13.01 -0.49
CA PHE A 61 5.05 14.38 -0.09
C PHE A 61 5.98 15.08 -1.08
N PHE A 62 7.21 14.58 -1.25
CA PHE A 62 8.22 15.25 -2.07
C PHE A 62 7.87 15.26 -3.56
N GLY A 63 7.30 14.17 -4.09
CA GLY A 63 6.89 14.07 -5.49
C GLY A 63 5.82 15.09 -5.85
N ASN A 64 4.77 15.19 -5.03
CA ASN A 64 3.69 16.16 -5.26
C ASN A 64 4.14 17.61 -4.96
N LEU A 65 5.07 17.82 -4.01
CA LEU A 65 5.62 19.15 -3.73
C LEU A 65 6.38 19.71 -4.93
N TYR A 66 7.20 18.89 -5.58
CA TYR A 66 7.90 19.28 -6.80
C TYR A 66 6.90 19.66 -7.91
N ILE A 67 5.89 18.81 -8.12
CA ILE A 67 4.84 19.04 -9.12
C ILE A 67 4.09 20.35 -8.83
N TYR A 68 3.71 20.58 -7.57
CA TYR A 68 3.00 21.78 -7.15
C TYR A 68 3.76 23.06 -7.51
N PHE A 69 5.06 23.12 -7.20
CA PHE A 69 5.88 24.29 -7.54
C PHE A 69 6.20 24.38 -9.04
N ALA A 70 6.47 23.25 -9.70
CA ALA A 70 6.83 23.22 -11.12
C ALA A 70 5.67 23.65 -12.04
N TRP A 71 4.43 23.39 -11.63
CA TRP A 71 3.22 23.71 -12.40
C TRP A 71 2.41 24.88 -11.84
N GLN A 72 2.90 25.57 -10.81
CA GLN A 72 2.23 26.73 -10.23
C GLN A 72 2.03 27.82 -11.29
N GLY A 73 0.79 28.28 -11.47
CA GLY A 73 0.43 29.34 -12.41
C GLY A 73 0.36 28.92 -13.89
N LYS A 74 0.56 27.63 -14.22
CA LYS A 74 0.40 27.12 -15.60
C LYS A 74 -1.02 26.59 -15.83
N THR A 75 -1.69 27.11 -16.86
CA THR A 75 -3.04 26.67 -17.27
C THR A 75 -3.01 25.41 -18.14
N GLN A 76 -1.92 25.19 -18.87
CA GLN A 76 -1.62 23.95 -19.59
C GLN A 76 -0.18 23.49 -19.33
N ILE A 77 -0.02 22.17 -19.17
CA ILE A 77 1.29 21.53 -18.97
C ILE A 77 1.94 21.40 -20.35
N SER A 78 3.03 22.11 -20.57
CA SER A 78 3.78 22.02 -21.83
C SER A 78 4.48 20.66 -21.96
N GLU A 79 4.75 20.24 -23.20
CA GLU A 79 5.47 19.00 -23.45
C GLU A 79 6.89 19.01 -22.86
N SER A 80 7.57 20.16 -22.87
CA SER A 80 8.90 20.32 -22.30
C SER A 80 8.91 20.18 -20.78
N ASP A 81 7.90 20.73 -20.10
CA ASP A 81 7.73 20.59 -18.65
C ASP A 81 7.53 19.12 -18.29
N ARG A 82 6.60 18.45 -18.97
CA ARG A 82 6.33 17.02 -18.78
C ARG A 82 7.59 16.18 -18.96
N ARG A 83 8.31 16.37 -20.08
CA ARG A 83 9.55 15.63 -20.37
C ARG A 83 10.59 15.85 -19.29
N THR A 84 10.78 17.08 -18.82
CA THR A 84 11.74 17.41 -17.76
C THR A 84 11.43 16.66 -16.47
N VAL A 85 10.17 16.65 -16.03
CA VAL A 85 9.73 15.92 -14.82
C VAL A 85 10.01 14.42 -14.94
N PHE A 86 9.55 13.80 -16.03
CA PHE A 86 9.69 12.34 -16.19
C PHE A 86 11.12 11.88 -16.46
N ILE A 87 11.97 12.72 -17.08
CA ILE A 87 13.42 12.45 -17.17
C ILE A 87 14.05 12.48 -15.77
N ALA A 88 13.80 13.53 -14.98
CA ALA A 88 14.33 13.64 -13.62
C ALA A 88 13.91 12.46 -12.74
N LEU A 89 12.61 12.10 -12.75
CA LEU A 89 12.10 10.95 -12.01
C LEU A 89 12.71 9.62 -12.48
N THR A 90 12.98 9.47 -13.79
CA THR A 90 13.65 8.28 -14.32
C THR A 90 15.09 8.17 -13.81
N VAL A 91 15.84 9.27 -13.79
CA VAL A 91 17.22 9.29 -13.26
C VAL A 91 17.24 8.97 -11.77
N ILE A 92 16.35 9.59 -10.98
CA ILE A 92 16.25 9.32 -9.53
C ILE A 92 15.89 7.85 -9.28
N SER A 93 14.94 7.29 -10.05
CA SER A 93 14.56 5.87 -9.95
C SER A 93 15.71 4.93 -10.31
N LEU A 94 16.54 5.28 -11.31
CA LEU A 94 17.72 4.51 -11.68
C LEU A 94 18.76 4.52 -10.55
N VAL A 95 19.04 5.70 -9.98
CA VAL A 95 19.94 5.83 -8.82
C VAL A 95 19.44 5.00 -7.64
N GLY A 96 18.14 5.10 -7.31
CA GLY A 96 17.52 4.30 -6.27
C GLY A 96 17.68 2.79 -6.51
N THR A 97 17.49 2.34 -7.76
CA THR A 97 17.71 0.94 -8.16
C THR A 97 19.17 0.51 -7.95
N VAL A 98 20.13 1.37 -8.28
CA VAL A 98 21.56 1.08 -8.07
C VAL A 98 21.88 0.96 -6.58
N LEU A 99 21.27 1.80 -5.72
CA LEU A 99 21.46 1.73 -4.27
C LEU A 99 20.96 0.40 -3.68
N PHE A 100 19.98 -0.27 -4.28
CA PHE A 100 19.55 -1.60 -3.83
C PHE A 100 20.66 -2.66 -3.95
N PHE A 101 21.62 -2.51 -4.87
CA PHE A 101 22.77 -3.43 -4.96
C PHE A 101 23.74 -3.30 -3.78
N LEU A 102 23.67 -2.20 -3.02
CA LEU A 102 24.48 -1.99 -1.82
C LEU A 102 23.87 -2.64 -0.57
N ILE A 103 22.65 -3.18 -0.65
CA ILE A 103 22.01 -3.86 0.48
C ILE A 103 22.72 -5.19 0.72
N ARG A 104 23.32 -5.33 1.92
CA ARG A 104 23.97 -6.57 2.36
C ARG A 104 22.92 -7.67 2.52
N LYS A 105 23.16 -8.84 1.92
CA LYS A 105 22.34 -10.02 2.16
C LYS A 105 22.56 -10.48 3.61
N PRO A 106 21.50 -10.83 4.36
CA PRO A 106 21.68 -11.49 5.65
C PRO A 106 22.49 -12.77 5.43
N GLU A 107 23.44 -13.03 6.33
CA GLU A 107 24.20 -14.28 6.32
C GLU A 107 23.22 -15.43 6.43
N SER A 108 23.25 -16.35 5.47
CA SER A 108 22.55 -17.62 5.62
C SER A 108 23.10 -18.28 6.88
N GLU A 109 22.25 -18.57 7.86
CA GLU A 109 22.64 -19.46 8.95
C GLU A 109 23.18 -20.73 8.30
N ASN A 110 24.51 -20.88 8.36
CA ASN A 110 25.19 -22.12 8.05
C ASN A 110 24.66 -23.13 9.06
N VAL A 111 23.71 -23.95 8.63
CA VAL A 111 23.41 -25.19 9.33
C VAL A 111 24.70 -25.98 9.32
N LEU A 112 25.34 -26.02 10.49
CA LEU A 112 26.50 -26.84 10.76
C LEU A 112 26.15 -28.30 10.44
N GLY A 113 26.94 -28.91 9.55
CA GLY A 113 27.00 -30.36 9.35
C GLY A 113 26.53 -30.83 7.97
N GLU A 114 27.45 -30.98 7.03
CA GLU A 114 27.96 -32.28 6.58
C GLU A 114 29.08 -32.08 5.56
N ASP A 115 30.03 -33.01 5.57
CA ASP A 115 31.42 -32.87 5.16
C ASP A 115 31.66 -32.54 3.68
N GLU A 116 32.72 -31.76 3.46
CA GLU A 116 33.42 -31.66 2.19
C GLU A 116 33.89 -33.06 1.73
N SER A 117 33.38 -33.53 0.60
CA SER A 117 34.19 -34.36 -0.29
C SER A 117 33.88 -34.02 -1.75
N SER A 118 34.97 -33.75 -2.45
CA SER A 118 35.13 -33.27 -3.80
C SER A 118 34.79 -34.29 -4.88
N ASP A 119 34.51 -33.75 -6.07
CA ASP A 119 34.50 -34.36 -7.42
C ASP A 119 33.13 -34.80 -7.96
N ASP A 120 32.46 -33.87 -8.67
CA ASP A 120 31.92 -34.09 -10.03
C ASP A 120 31.22 -32.82 -10.57
N GLN A 121 31.99 -31.94 -11.20
CA GLN A 121 31.55 -30.60 -11.66
C GLN A 121 30.69 -30.55 -12.94
N ASP A 122 30.30 -31.69 -13.53
CA ASP A 122 29.62 -31.70 -14.84
C ASP A 122 28.14 -32.16 -14.80
N LEU A 123 27.56 -32.41 -13.62
CA LEU A 123 26.14 -32.82 -13.47
C LEU A 123 25.22 -31.76 -12.78
N GLU A 124 25.77 -30.68 -12.20
CA GLU A 124 25.03 -29.77 -11.30
C GLU A 124 24.06 -28.78 -11.96
N VAL A 125 24.14 -28.56 -13.28
CA VAL A 125 23.32 -27.51 -13.94
C VAL A 125 21.86 -27.94 -14.15
N ASN A 126 21.59 -29.24 -14.34
CA ASN A 126 20.22 -29.75 -14.49
C ASN A 126 19.54 -30.08 -13.15
N GLU A 127 20.27 -30.50 -12.12
CA GLU A 127 19.69 -30.73 -10.78
C GLU A 127 19.33 -29.43 -10.06
N SER A 128 20.10 -28.34 -10.25
CA SER A 128 19.80 -27.04 -9.65
C SER A 128 18.53 -26.39 -10.21
N ALA A 129 18.27 -26.52 -11.52
CA ALA A 129 17.06 -26.00 -12.16
C ALA A 129 15.80 -26.79 -11.73
N GLN A 130 15.90 -28.13 -11.67
CA GLN A 130 14.79 -28.99 -11.23
C GLN A 130 14.48 -28.79 -9.73
N ASN A 131 15.51 -28.59 -8.90
CA ASN A 131 15.34 -28.20 -7.50
C ASN A 131 14.70 -26.82 -7.34
N ASN A 132 15.01 -25.85 -8.20
CA ASN A 132 14.43 -24.51 -8.14
C ASN A 132 12.95 -24.49 -8.56
N VAL A 133 12.57 -25.23 -9.62
CA VAL A 133 11.17 -25.37 -10.02
C VAL A 133 10.37 -26.08 -8.93
N THR A 134 10.93 -27.14 -8.34
CA THR A 134 10.28 -27.86 -7.24
C THR A 134 10.09 -26.97 -6.01
N LYS A 135 11.11 -26.18 -5.63
CA LYS A 135 11.01 -25.16 -4.57
C LYS A 135 9.94 -24.10 -4.87
N ALA A 136 9.85 -23.63 -6.11
CA ALA A 136 8.83 -22.66 -6.51
C ALA A 136 7.42 -23.26 -6.45
N VAL A 137 7.25 -24.51 -6.89
CA VAL A 137 5.98 -25.25 -6.81
C VAL A 137 5.59 -25.49 -5.36
N ASP A 138 6.54 -25.83 -4.49
CA ASP A 138 6.28 -26.06 -3.07
C ASP A 138 5.95 -24.76 -2.33
N ALA A 139 6.65 -23.66 -2.64
CA ALA A 139 6.29 -22.33 -2.15
C ALA A 139 4.87 -21.93 -2.60
N PHE A 140 4.50 -22.20 -3.86
CA PHE A 140 3.16 -21.97 -4.37
C PHE A 140 2.09 -22.82 -3.65
N LYS A 141 2.34 -24.11 -3.46
CA LYS A 141 1.45 -24.99 -2.67
C LYS A 141 1.31 -24.50 -1.24
N LYS A 142 2.40 -24.02 -0.63
CA LYS A 142 2.41 -23.45 0.71
C LYS A 142 1.56 -22.19 0.78
N SER A 143 1.67 -21.28 -0.19
CA SER A 143 0.77 -20.13 -0.33
C SER A 143 -0.69 -20.55 -0.46
N LEU A 144 -1.01 -21.57 -1.26
CA LEU A 144 -2.40 -22.06 -1.38
C LEU A 144 -2.93 -22.62 -0.05
N LYS A 145 -2.12 -23.41 0.66
CA LYS A 145 -2.48 -23.94 1.98
C LYS A 145 -2.66 -22.82 3.01
N LEU A 146 -1.79 -21.81 2.97
CA LEU A 146 -1.86 -20.65 3.85
C LEU A 146 -3.07 -19.77 3.55
N CYS A 147 -3.47 -19.65 2.29
CA CYS A 147 -4.61 -18.85 1.85
C CYS A 147 -5.94 -19.33 2.46
N VAL A 148 -6.05 -20.62 2.76
CA VAL A 148 -7.27 -21.23 3.33
C VAL A 148 -7.24 -21.33 4.86
N THR A 149 -6.20 -20.83 5.54
CA THR A 149 -6.19 -20.80 7.00
C THR A 149 -7.20 -19.77 7.51
N LYS A 150 -7.77 -20.04 8.69
CA LYS A 150 -8.78 -19.17 9.31
C LYS A 150 -8.25 -17.75 9.47
N GLU A 151 -7.02 -17.63 9.95
CA GLU A 151 -6.36 -16.35 10.23
C GLU A 151 -6.11 -15.57 8.94
N MET A 152 -5.61 -16.23 7.88
CA MET A 152 -5.37 -15.57 6.59
C MET A 152 -6.68 -15.16 5.91
N LEU A 153 -7.73 -15.98 5.98
CA LEU A 153 -9.05 -15.64 5.42
C LEU A 153 -9.66 -14.42 6.12
N LEU A 154 -9.56 -14.35 7.45
CA LEU A 154 -10.01 -13.18 8.21
C LEU A 154 -9.19 -11.93 7.88
N LEU A 155 -7.85 -12.04 7.85
CA LEU A 155 -6.98 -10.93 7.45
C LEU A 155 -7.20 -10.50 5.99
N SER A 156 -7.64 -11.40 5.12
CA SER A 156 -7.98 -11.10 3.74
C SER A 156 -9.17 -10.14 3.65
N VAL A 157 -10.11 -10.16 4.59
CA VAL A 157 -11.22 -9.18 4.63
C VAL A 157 -10.68 -7.77 4.90
N THR A 158 -9.78 -7.64 5.87
CA THR A 158 -9.11 -6.36 6.17
C THR A 158 -8.22 -5.90 5.01
N THR A 159 -7.55 -6.84 4.35
CA THR A 159 -6.70 -6.58 3.18
C THR A 159 -7.52 -6.16 1.96
N ALA A 160 -8.71 -6.74 1.78
CA ALA A 160 -9.63 -6.31 0.74
C ALA A 160 -10.03 -4.85 0.95
N TYR A 161 -10.35 -4.46 2.20
CA TYR A 161 -10.62 -3.07 2.54
C TYR A 161 -9.46 -2.13 2.16
N THR A 162 -8.21 -2.46 2.51
CA THR A 162 -7.07 -1.60 2.16
C THR A 162 -6.84 -1.53 0.65
N GLY A 163 -7.17 -2.58 -0.10
CA GLY A 163 -7.14 -2.54 -1.57
C GLY A 163 -8.19 -1.58 -2.16
N LEU A 164 -9.40 -1.59 -1.62
CA LEU A 164 -10.48 -0.66 -2.02
C LEU A 164 -10.10 0.79 -1.68
N GLU A 165 -9.59 1.01 -0.47
CA GLU A 165 -9.19 2.32 0.03
C GLU A 165 -8.00 2.89 -0.75
N LEU A 166 -7.01 2.05 -1.08
CA LEU A 166 -5.87 2.41 -1.93
C LEU A 166 -6.33 3.02 -3.25
N THR A 167 -7.26 2.35 -3.95
CA THR A 167 -7.82 2.88 -5.19
C THR A 167 -8.59 4.18 -4.98
N PHE A 168 -9.33 4.26 -3.87
CA PHE A 168 -10.13 5.44 -3.59
C PHE A 168 -9.26 6.69 -3.40
N PHE A 169 -8.27 6.69 -2.49
CA PHE A 169 -7.48 7.91 -2.28
C PHE A 169 -6.52 8.21 -3.43
N SER A 170 -5.95 7.17 -4.08
CA SER A 170 -4.92 7.37 -5.12
C SER A 170 -5.50 7.69 -6.50
N GLY A 171 -6.71 7.23 -6.80
CA GLY A 171 -7.33 7.38 -8.12
C GLY A 171 -8.63 8.18 -8.10
N VAL A 172 -9.57 7.80 -7.23
CA VAL A 172 -10.95 8.34 -7.28
C VAL A 172 -11.04 9.72 -6.61
N TYR A 173 -10.46 9.89 -5.43
CA TYR A 173 -10.69 11.08 -4.63
C TYR A 173 -10.01 12.31 -5.23
N GLY A 174 -8.76 12.17 -5.68
CA GLY A 174 -8.05 13.25 -6.39
C GLY A 174 -8.76 13.69 -7.67
N THR A 175 -9.33 12.74 -8.43
CA THR A 175 -10.10 13.05 -9.64
C THR A 175 -11.44 13.71 -9.31
N CYS A 176 -12.12 13.29 -8.23
CA CYS A 176 -13.32 13.97 -7.74
C CYS A 176 -13.06 15.44 -7.40
N ILE A 177 -11.94 15.74 -6.72
CA ILE A 177 -11.54 17.13 -6.42
C ILE A 177 -11.33 17.92 -7.72
N GLY A 178 -10.62 17.33 -8.69
CA GLY A 178 -10.35 17.95 -9.98
C GLY A 178 -11.57 18.15 -10.87
N ALA A 179 -12.66 17.39 -10.64
CA ALA A 179 -13.89 17.47 -11.42
C ALA A 179 -14.86 18.56 -10.96
N ILE A 180 -14.63 19.20 -9.81
CA ILE A 180 -15.58 20.16 -9.23
C ILE A 180 -15.30 21.57 -9.74
N ASN A 181 -16.08 21.99 -10.74
CA ASN A 181 -15.99 23.31 -11.36
C ASN A 181 -16.17 24.48 -10.36
N LYS A 182 -16.89 24.24 -9.25
CA LYS A 182 -17.10 25.23 -8.17
C LYS A 182 -15.82 25.58 -7.41
N PHE A 183 -14.75 24.79 -7.52
CA PHE A 183 -13.45 25.15 -6.96
C PHE A 183 -12.69 26.20 -7.80
N GLY A 184 -13.18 26.51 -9.01
CA GLY A 184 -12.64 27.54 -9.87
C GLY A 184 -11.31 27.13 -10.52
N THR A 185 -10.50 28.12 -10.90
CA THR A 185 -9.25 27.93 -11.68
C THR A 185 -8.15 27.14 -10.96
N GLU A 186 -8.34 26.78 -9.70
CA GLU A 186 -7.37 26.05 -8.85
C GLU A 186 -7.65 24.54 -8.76
N GLU A 187 -8.67 24.03 -9.44
CA GLU A 187 -9.07 22.61 -9.38
C GLU A 187 -7.89 21.64 -9.60
N LYS A 188 -7.00 21.95 -10.55
CA LYS A 188 -5.84 21.09 -10.89
C LYS A 188 -4.73 21.16 -9.86
N SER A 189 -4.49 22.33 -9.25
CA SER A 189 -3.48 22.46 -8.19
C SER A 189 -3.94 21.78 -6.90
N LEU A 190 -5.26 21.73 -6.65
CA LEU A 190 -5.85 21.01 -5.52
C LEU A 190 -5.63 19.48 -5.60
N ILE A 191 -5.50 18.90 -6.79
CA ILE A 191 -5.15 17.48 -6.94
C ILE A 191 -3.75 17.22 -6.36
N GLY A 192 -2.77 18.05 -6.74
CA GLY A 192 -1.41 17.98 -6.21
C GLY A 192 -1.37 18.23 -4.70
N LEU A 193 -2.11 19.24 -4.22
CA LEU A 193 -2.21 19.55 -2.80
C LEU A 193 -2.84 18.39 -2.00
N SER A 194 -3.87 17.74 -2.55
CA SER A 194 -4.48 16.54 -1.97
C SER A 194 -3.44 15.43 -1.81
N GLY A 195 -2.63 15.17 -2.83
CA GLY A 195 -1.53 14.19 -2.77
C GLY A 195 -0.50 14.50 -1.68
N ILE A 196 -0.14 15.78 -1.49
CA ILE A 196 0.75 16.23 -0.41
C ILE A 196 0.14 15.91 0.95
N PHE A 197 -1.13 16.26 1.18
CA PHE A 197 -1.77 16.07 2.48
C PHE A 197 -2.04 14.59 2.80
N ILE A 198 -2.35 13.75 1.80
CA ILE A 198 -2.34 12.29 1.94
C ILE A 198 -0.96 11.83 2.45
N GLY A 199 0.12 12.28 1.80
CA GLY A 199 1.49 11.97 2.21
C GLY A 199 1.79 12.40 3.65
N ILE A 200 1.41 13.62 4.05
CA ILE A 200 1.61 14.11 5.42
C ILE A 200 0.85 13.24 6.42
N GLY A 201 -0.43 12.95 6.18
CA GLY A 201 -1.23 12.09 7.04
C GLY A 201 -0.61 10.71 7.20
N ALA A 202 -0.12 10.13 6.10
CA ALA A 202 0.46 8.80 6.11
C ALA A 202 1.84 8.75 6.81
N ILE A 203 2.69 9.77 6.63
CA ILE A 203 3.97 9.92 7.34
C ILE A 203 3.73 10.07 8.84
N LEU A 204 2.77 10.92 9.25
CA LEU A 204 2.40 11.10 10.65
C LEU A 204 1.90 9.79 11.26
N GLY A 205 1.00 9.07 10.58
CA GLY A 205 0.52 7.77 11.03
C GLY A 205 1.65 6.75 11.17
N GLY A 206 2.53 6.66 10.18
CA GLY A 206 3.60 5.66 10.15
C GLY A 206 4.64 5.93 11.24
N SER A 207 4.97 7.20 11.45
CA SER A 207 5.92 7.63 12.47
C SER A 207 5.34 7.50 13.87
N LEU A 208 4.11 8.00 14.10
CA LEU A 208 3.48 7.99 15.41
C LEU A 208 3.20 6.57 15.88
N PHE A 209 2.63 5.73 15.02
CA PHE A 209 2.26 4.36 15.39
C PHE A 209 3.42 3.37 15.30
N GLY A 210 4.42 3.62 14.44
CA GLY A 210 5.70 2.91 14.49
C GLY A 210 6.44 3.16 15.81
N LEU A 211 6.43 4.39 16.31
CA LEU A 211 7.07 4.73 17.60
C LEU A 211 6.24 4.28 18.80
N LEU A 212 4.91 4.37 18.74
CA LEU A 212 4.03 3.89 19.81
C LEU A 212 4.08 2.37 19.96
N SER A 213 4.26 1.62 18.87
CA SER A 213 4.48 0.16 18.90
C SER A 213 5.74 -0.24 19.69
N LYS A 214 6.69 0.68 19.92
CA LYS A 214 7.86 0.44 20.78
C LYS A 214 7.48 0.32 22.27
N ASN A 215 6.43 1.02 22.68
CA ASN A 215 5.88 0.89 24.02
C ASN A 215 4.87 -0.25 24.00
N ASN A 216 5.31 -1.43 24.42
CA ASN A 216 4.54 -2.70 24.51
C ASN A 216 3.23 -2.61 25.35
N ARG A 217 2.84 -1.42 25.81
CA ARG A 217 1.59 -1.12 26.52
C ARG A 217 0.40 -0.88 25.58
N PHE A 218 0.65 -0.50 24.32
CA PHE A 218 -0.40 -0.28 23.32
C PHE A 218 -0.24 -1.32 22.21
N GLY A 219 -1.17 -2.29 22.13
CA GLY A 219 -1.20 -3.29 21.06
C GLY A 219 -1.62 -2.70 19.71
N ARG A 220 -1.84 -3.57 18.71
CA ARG A 220 -2.20 -3.15 17.34
C ARG A 220 -3.64 -2.61 17.23
N ASN A 221 -4.56 -3.12 18.05
CA ASN A 221 -5.99 -2.82 17.98
C ASN A 221 -6.35 -1.33 18.13
N PRO A 222 -5.82 -0.57 19.11
CA PRO A 222 -6.09 0.87 19.22
C PRO A 222 -5.72 1.67 17.97
N VAL A 223 -4.65 1.28 17.27
CA VAL A 223 -4.20 1.95 16.04
C VAL A 223 -5.18 1.69 14.91
N VAL A 224 -5.61 0.43 14.72
CA VAL A 224 -6.63 0.09 13.71
C VAL A 224 -7.98 0.73 14.03
N LEU A 225 -8.36 0.81 15.31
CA LEU A 225 -9.58 1.50 15.75
C LEU A 225 -9.54 2.99 15.41
N LEU A 226 -8.41 3.66 15.66
CA LEU A 226 -8.23 5.04 15.27
C LEU A 226 -8.32 5.20 13.75
N GLY A 227 -7.66 4.30 13.00
CA GLY A 227 -7.69 4.29 11.54
C GLY A 227 -9.11 4.25 10.98
N ILE A 228 -9.96 3.33 11.47
CA ILE A 228 -11.33 3.22 10.96
C ILE A 228 -12.21 4.41 11.35
N LEU A 229 -12.03 4.96 12.56
CA LEU A 229 -12.76 6.16 12.98
C LEU A 229 -12.38 7.37 12.11
N VAL A 230 -11.08 7.55 11.85
CA VAL A 230 -10.56 8.59 10.96
C VAL A 230 -11.11 8.42 9.54
N HIS A 231 -11.09 7.20 9.01
CA HIS A 231 -11.65 6.91 7.68
C HIS A 231 -13.15 7.17 7.62
N PHE A 232 -13.94 6.76 8.62
CA PHE A 232 -15.39 7.01 8.63
C PHE A 232 -15.72 8.50 8.71
N ILE A 233 -14.97 9.27 9.50
CA ILE A 233 -15.08 10.73 9.52
C ILE A 233 -14.75 11.29 8.12
N ALA A 234 -13.66 10.84 7.51
CA ALA A 234 -13.29 11.26 6.15
C ALA A 234 -14.40 10.94 5.14
N PHE A 235 -14.90 9.71 5.11
CA PHE A 235 -15.96 9.29 4.18
C PHE A 235 -17.24 10.11 4.39
N TYR A 236 -17.62 10.39 5.63
CA TYR A 236 -18.79 11.22 5.93
C TYR A 236 -18.59 12.66 5.46
N LEU A 237 -17.43 13.27 5.71
CA LEU A 237 -17.11 14.61 5.24
C LEU A 237 -17.06 14.68 3.71
N ILE A 238 -16.50 13.66 3.04
CA ILE A 238 -16.49 13.55 1.58
C ILE A 238 -17.91 13.45 1.04
N PHE A 239 -18.77 12.61 1.65
CA PHE A 239 -20.17 12.49 1.27
C PHE A 239 -20.91 13.82 1.33
N LEU A 240 -20.64 14.65 2.35
CA LEU A 240 -21.26 15.97 2.48
C LEU A 240 -20.69 16.98 1.47
N ASN A 241 -19.37 17.01 1.32
CA ASN A 241 -18.65 18.08 0.61
C ASN A 241 -18.57 17.89 -0.91
N MET A 242 -18.69 16.65 -1.41
CA MET A 242 -18.49 16.30 -2.82
C MET A 242 -19.80 15.98 -3.54
N PRO A 243 -19.98 16.41 -4.80
CA PRO A 243 -21.10 15.98 -5.62
C PRO A 243 -21.08 14.46 -5.87
N GLY A 244 -22.25 13.83 -5.89
CA GLY A 244 -22.37 12.38 -6.03
C GLY A 244 -21.89 11.82 -7.37
N ASP A 245 -21.93 12.64 -8.42
CA ASP A 245 -21.51 12.34 -9.80
C ASP A 245 -20.03 12.64 -10.07
N ALA A 246 -19.30 13.23 -9.12
CA ALA A 246 -17.90 13.61 -9.31
C ALA A 246 -16.96 12.48 -9.83
N PRO A 247 -17.08 11.20 -9.39
CA PRO A 247 -16.24 10.12 -9.90
C PRO A 247 -16.45 9.79 -11.38
N ILE A 248 -17.65 10.06 -11.89
CA ILE A 248 -18.07 9.73 -13.27
C ILE A 248 -18.30 11.00 -14.10
N ALA A 249 -17.84 12.15 -13.59
CA ALA A 249 -18.00 13.42 -14.26
C ALA A 249 -17.25 13.39 -15.61
N PRO A 250 -17.81 14.05 -16.64
CA PRO A 250 -17.14 14.15 -17.92
C PRO A 250 -15.92 15.09 -17.82
N VAL A 251 -15.15 15.22 -18.90
CA VAL A 251 -13.91 16.02 -18.92
C VAL A 251 -14.16 17.50 -18.58
N GLU A 252 -15.37 17.99 -18.84
CA GLU A 252 -15.82 19.34 -18.49
C GLU A 252 -16.14 19.53 -17.00
N GLY A 253 -16.02 18.48 -16.19
CA GLY A 253 -16.33 18.50 -14.76
C GLY A 253 -17.84 18.49 -14.46
N THR A 254 -18.17 18.62 -13.18
CA THR A 254 -19.54 18.68 -12.67
C THR A 254 -19.87 20.01 -12.00
N ASN A 255 -21.09 20.48 -12.24
CA ASN A 255 -21.69 21.64 -11.56
C ASN A 255 -22.75 21.22 -10.54
N SER A 256 -22.93 19.91 -10.33
CA SER A 256 -23.89 19.35 -9.40
C SER A 256 -23.70 19.90 -7.98
N ASN A 257 -24.77 19.90 -7.20
CA ASN A 257 -24.73 20.33 -5.81
C ASN A 257 -24.30 19.16 -4.92
N ALA A 258 -23.37 19.41 -4.01
CA ALA A 258 -23.16 18.55 -2.85
C ALA A 258 -24.17 18.92 -1.75
N TYR A 259 -24.19 18.17 -0.64
CA TYR A 259 -25.10 18.45 0.47
C TYR A 259 -24.74 19.75 1.20
N ILE A 260 -23.44 20.06 1.30
CA ILE A 260 -22.95 21.37 1.75
C ILE A 260 -22.32 22.11 0.58
N ARG A 261 -22.08 23.42 0.74
CA ARG A 261 -21.31 24.18 -0.24
C ARG A 261 -19.89 23.59 -0.30
N PRO A 262 -19.42 23.12 -1.48
CA PRO A 262 -18.10 22.52 -1.59
C PRO A 262 -17.02 23.47 -1.06
N SER A 263 -16.27 23.02 -0.07
CA SER A 263 -15.14 23.72 0.54
C SER A 263 -13.84 23.01 0.18
N LYS A 264 -12.85 23.81 -0.25
CA LYS A 264 -11.50 23.34 -0.58
C LYS A 264 -10.80 22.82 0.69
N GLU A 265 -11.01 23.50 1.80
CA GLU A 265 -10.42 23.20 3.10
C GLU A 265 -10.88 21.84 3.61
N VAL A 266 -12.19 21.55 3.51
CA VAL A 266 -12.75 20.24 3.87
C VAL A 266 -12.20 19.15 2.94
N ALA A 267 -12.05 19.43 1.65
CA ALA A 267 -11.50 18.47 0.70
C ALA A 267 -10.06 18.06 1.07
N ILE A 268 -9.20 19.04 1.36
CA ILE A 268 -7.80 18.80 1.73
C ILE A 268 -7.69 18.16 3.12
N LEU A 269 -8.56 18.53 4.06
CA LEU A 269 -8.66 17.83 5.35
C LEU A 269 -8.99 16.35 5.14
N CYS A 270 -9.92 16.01 4.26
CA CYS A 270 -10.23 14.61 3.96
C CYS A 270 -9.04 13.88 3.33
N SER A 271 -8.27 14.53 2.45
CA SER A 271 -7.02 13.99 1.90
C SER A 271 -6.06 13.57 3.03
N PHE A 272 -5.88 14.44 4.03
CA PHE A 272 -5.07 14.15 5.20
C PHE A 272 -5.60 12.97 6.02
N LEU A 273 -6.90 12.95 6.29
CA LEU A 273 -7.54 11.88 7.08
C LEU A 273 -7.44 10.52 6.37
N LEU A 274 -7.63 10.48 5.04
CA LEU A 274 -7.45 9.27 4.24
C LEU A 274 -6.02 8.71 4.39
N GLY A 275 -5.00 9.55 4.20
CA GLY A 275 -3.60 9.12 4.38
C GLY A 275 -3.27 8.67 5.81
N LEU A 276 -3.83 9.35 6.82
CA LEU A 276 -3.65 8.96 8.22
C LEU A 276 -4.26 7.58 8.51
N GLY A 277 -5.48 7.33 8.02
CA GLY A 277 -6.17 6.06 8.17
C GLY A 277 -5.48 4.92 7.41
N ASP A 278 -5.05 5.15 6.15
CA ASP A 278 -4.29 4.19 5.33
C ASP A 278 -3.06 3.66 6.08
N SER A 279 -2.31 4.60 6.67
CA SER A 279 -1.12 4.28 7.45
C SER A 279 -1.42 3.48 8.71
N CYS A 280 -2.54 3.77 9.39
CA CYS A 280 -2.99 2.98 10.54
C CYS A 280 -3.28 1.52 10.14
N PHE A 281 -3.93 1.27 9.01
CA PHE A 281 -4.25 -0.09 8.60
C PHE A 281 -3.03 -0.85 8.08
N ASN A 282 -2.30 -0.27 7.12
CA ASN A 282 -1.22 -1.00 6.45
C ASN A 282 -0.06 -1.31 7.41
N THR A 283 0.33 -0.38 8.28
CA THR A 283 1.41 -0.65 9.24
C THR A 283 1.08 -1.80 10.18
N GLN A 284 -0.17 -1.89 10.64
CA GLN A 284 -0.61 -2.95 11.55
C GLN A 284 -0.81 -4.29 10.83
N LEU A 285 -1.26 -4.28 9.57
CA LEU A 285 -1.31 -5.47 8.72
C LEU A 285 0.08 -6.04 8.45
N LEU A 286 1.06 -5.19 8.08
CA LEU A 286 2.45 -5.62 7.93
C LEU A 286 3.00 -6.21 9.24
N SER A 287 2.67 -5.57 10.38
CA SER A 287 3.13 -6.00 11.71
C SER A 287 2.54 -7.36 12.13
N ILE A 288 1.23 -7.57 11.99
CA ILE A 288 0.59 -8.84 12.40
C ILE A 288 0.99 -9.98 11.47
N LEU A 289 1.19 -9.71 10.17
CA LEU A 289 1.58 -10.71 9.20
C LEU A 289 3.02 -11.17 9.43
N GLY A 290 3.94 -10.23 9.68
CA GLY A 290 5.32 -10.55 10.06
C GLY A 290 5.45 -11.24 11.41
N PHE A 291 4.49 -10.99 12.32
CA PHE A 291 4.43 -11.66 13.62
C PHE A 291 3.88 -13.09 13.54
N LEU A 292 2.73 -13.30 12.88
CA LEU A 292 2.07 -14.61 12.80
C LEU A 292 2.77 -15.59 11.85
N TYR A 293 3.43 -15.07 10.81
CA TYR A 293 4.02 -15.86 9.75
C TYR A 293 5.50 -15.54 9.59
N SER A 294 6.25 -15.37 10.67
CA SER A 294 7.69 -15.10 10.62
C SER A 294 8.45 -16.13 9.77
N ASP A 295 8.13 -17.42 9.96
CA ASP A 295 8.76 -18.55 9.28
C ASP A 295 8.32 -18.66 7.81
N ASP A 296 7.11 -18.16 7.51
CA ASP A 296 6.41 -18.31 6.23
C ASP A 296 6.07 -16.97 5.59
N SER A 297 6.91 -15.97 5.85
CA SER A 297 6.57 -14.57 5.58
C SER A 297 6.41 -14.29 4.09
N ALA A 298 7.30 -14.79 3.23
CA ALA A 298 7.16 -14.62 1.77
C ALA A 298 5.80 -15.11 1.22
N PRO A 299 5.34 -16.36 1.48
CA PRO A 299 3.99 -16.81 1.15
C PRO A 299 2.88 -15.92 1.72
N ALA A 300 3.00 -15.47 2.97
CA ALA A 300 1.99 -14.63 3.62
C ALA A 300 1.87 -13.26 2.94
N PHE A 301 2.98 -12.57 2.71
CA PHE A 301 3.01 -11.27 2.02
C PHE A 301 2.55 -11.37 0.56
N ALA A 302 2.81 -12.50 -0.11
CA ALA A 302 2.30 -12.75 -1.45
C ALA A 302 0.76 -12.78 -1.47
N ILE A 303 0.13 -13.48 -0.52
CA ILE A 303 -1.34 -13.53 -0.39
C ILE A 303 -1.91 -12.15 -0.05
N PHE A 304 -1.30 -11.45 0.91
CA PHE A 304 -1.66 -10.08 1.25
C PHE A 304 -1.66 -9.17 0.01
N LYS A 305 -0.59 -9.17 -0.77
CA LYS A 305 -0.49 -8.34 -1.97
C LYS A 305 -1.41 -8.79 -3.09
N PHE A 306 -1.67 -10.09 -3.22
CA PHE A 306 -2.61 -10.63 -4.18
C PHE A 306 -4.04 -10.15 -3.91
N VAL A 307 -4.54 -10.30 -2.68
CA VAL A 307 -5.87 -9.85 -2.27
C VAL A 307 -5.99 -8.33 -2.42
N GLN A 308 -5.00 -7.58 -1.92
CA GLN A 308 -4.99 -6.12 -2.01
C GLN A 308 -5.06 -5.64 -3.46
N SER A 309 -4.28 -6.27 -4.36
CA SER A 309 -4.22 -5.89 -5.78
C SER A 309 -5.49 -6.23 -6.54
N ILE A 310 -6.13 -7.38 -6.27
CA ILE A 310 -7.40 -7.74 -6.91
C ILE A 310 -8.51 -6.77 -6.48
N CYS A 311 -8.62 -6.48 -5.18
CA CYS A 311 -9.62 -5.54 -4.69
C CYS A 311 -9.39 -4.13 -5.23
N ALA A 312 -8.13 -3.69 -5.33
CA ALA A 312 -7.78 -2.42 -5.96
C ALA A 312 -8.19 -2.37 -7.44
N ALA A 313 -7.93 -3.45 -8.20
CA ALA A 313 -8.31 -3.54 -9.61
C ALA A 313 -9.83 -3.54 -9.81
N VAL A 314 -10.56 -4.28 -8.97
CA VAL A 314 -12.04 -4.27 -8.97
C VAL A 314 -12.56 -2.86 -8.66
N ALA A 315 -11.95 -2.16 -7.70
CA ALA A 315 -12.29 -0.79 -7.38
C ALA A 315 -12.05 0.18 -8.55
N PHE A 316 -10.92 0.05 -9.24
CA PHE A 316 -10.62 0.89 -10.40
C PHE A 316 -11.60 0.62 -11.54
N PHE A 317 -12.07 -0.61 -11.68
CA PHE A 317 -13.07 -0.96 -12.67
C PHE A 317 -14.43 -0.32 -12.32
N TYR A 318 -14.97 -0.58 -11.13
CA TYR A 318 -16.30 -0.07 -10.77
C TYR A 318 -16.33 1.46 -10.60
N SER A 319 -15.20 2.10 -10.28
CA SER A 319 -15.19 3.54 -9.98
C SER A 319 -15.61 4.41 -11.15
N ASN A 320 -15.48 3.89 -12.38
CA ASN A 320 -15.90 4.56 -13.62
C ASN A 320 -17.41 4.45 -13.88
N TYR A 321 -18.14 3.64 -13.09
CA TYR A 321 -19.56 3.38 -13.29
C TYR A 321 -20.42 3.71 -12.07
N LEU A 322 -19.85 3.69 -10.86
CA LEU A 322 -20.57 3.93 -9.62
C LEU A 322 -20.47 5.39 -9.16
N LEU A 323 -21.61 5.93 -8.73
CA LEU A 323 -21.67 7.21 -8.02
C LEU A 323 -20.91 7.16 -6.69
N LEU A 324 -20.43 8.33 -6.24
CA LEU A 324 -19.56 8.46 -5.07
C LEU A 324 -20.13 7.81 -3.82
N HIS A 325 -21.42 8.01 -3.54
CA HIS A 325 -22.06 7.48 -2.34
C HIS A 325 -22.06 5.95 -2.27
N TRP A 326 -22.17 5.26 -3.42
CA TRP A 326 -22.07 3.80 -3.46
C TRP A 326 -20.64 3.33 -3.19
N GLN A 327 -19.64 4.03 -3.72
CA GLN A 327 -18.23 3.73 -3.44
C GLN A 327 -17.91 3.94 -1.95
N LEU A 328 -18.39 5.04 -1.36
CA LEU A 328 -18.26 5.31 0.08
C LEU A 328 -18.96 4.25 0.93
N LEU A 329 -20.17 3.81 0.55
CA LEU A 329 -20.90 2.75 1.25
C LEU A 329 -20.12 1.43 1.25
N VAL A 330 -19.56 1.05 0.09
CA VAL A 330 -18.70 -0.14 -0.02
C VAL A 330 -17.51 -0.05 0.94
N MET A 331 -16.83 1.11 0.99
CA MET A 331 -15.72 1.31 1.92
C MET A 331 -16.13 1.24 3.39
N VAL A 332 -17.29 1.81 3.76
CA VAL A 332 -17.81 1.72 5.13
C VAL A 332 -18.08 0.27 5.54
N LEU A 333 -18.74 -0.50 4.67
CA LEU A 333 -19.06 -1.91 4.94
C LEU A 333 -17.80 -2.76 5.05
N PHE A 334 -16.91 -2.69 4.06
CA PHE A 334 -15.66 -3.45 4.06
C PHE A 334 -14.73 -3.01 5.20
N GLY A 335 -14.69 -1.72 5.52
CA GLY A 335 -13.93 -1.20 6.65
C GLY A 335 -14.43 -1.74 7.98
N PHE A 336 -15.76 -1.74 8.20
CA PHE A 336 -16.36 -2.28 9.41
C PHE A 336 -16.06 -3.78 9.60
N PHE A 337 -16.35 -4.60 8.58
CA PHE A 337 -16.08 -6.05 8.65
C PHE A 337 -14.58 -6.36 8.67
N GLY A 338 -13.77 -5.57 7.96
CA GLY A 338 -12.31 -5.66 7.96
C GLY A 338 -11.72 -5.38 9.35
N THR A 339 -12.22 -4.38 10.06
CA THR A 339 -11.78 -4.09 11.44
C THR A 339 -12.16 -5.22 12.40
N ILE A 340 -13.39 -5.73 12.34
CA ILE A 340 -13.82 -6.87 13.18
C ILE A 340 -12.96 -8.10 12.92
N SER A 341 -12.69 -8.40 11.65
CA SER A 341 -11.86 -9.54 11.25
C SER A 341 -10.43 -9.40 11.77
N PHE A 342 -9.85 -8.19 11.68
CA PHE A 342 -8.52 -7.90 12.24
C PHE A 342 -8.47 -8.12 13.75
N PHE A 343 -9.43 -7.57 14.51
CA PHE A 343 -9.46 -7.73 15.98
C PHE A 343 -9.60 -9.18 16.40
N THR A 344 -10.39 -9.96 15.67
CA THR A 344 -10.55 -11.40 15.92
C THR A 344 -9.21 -12.12 15.80
N VAL A 345 -8.43 -11.84 14.75
CA VAL A 345 -7.12 -12.46 14.54
C VAL A 345 -6.10 -11.98 15.56
N GLU A 346 -6.08 -10.69 15.90
CA GLU A 346 -5.16 -10.17 16.93
C GLU A 346 -5.44 -10.77 18.32
N TRP A 347 -6.71 -10.98 18.68
CA TRP A 347 -7.05 -11.63 19.95
C TRP A 347 -6.68 -13.11 19.97
N ASP A 348 -6.92 -13.84 18.87
CA ASP A 348 -6.48 -15.23 18.72
C ASP A 348 -4.95 -15.32 18.82
N ALA A 349 -4.22 -14.38 18.18
CA ALA A 349 -2.76 -14.29 18.25
C ALA A 349 -2.25 -14.03 19.67
N ALA A 350 -2.84 -13.06 20.38
CA ALA A 350 -2.47 -12.74 21.76
C ALA A 350 -2.73 -13.93 22.71
N ALA A 351 -3.80 -14.69 22.49
CA ALA A 351 -4.11 -15.89 23.26
C ALA A 351 -3.08 -17.01 23.04
N ILE A 352 -2.55 -17.17 21.82
CA ILE A 352 -1.48 -18.12 21.52
C ILE A 352 -0.20 -17.76 22.28
N VAL A 353 0.19 -16.49 22.29
CA VAL A 353 1.37 -16.00 23.03
C VAL A 353 1.22 -16.24 24.53
N ALA A 354 0.06 -15.93 25.10
CA ALA A 354 -0.20 -16.15 26.52
C ALA A 354 -0.04 -17.63 26.91
N ARG A 355 -0.58 -18.55 26.09
CA ARG A 355 -0.45 -20.00 26.33
C ARG A 355 0.98 -20.51 26.13
N GLY A 356 1.73 -19.96 25.19
CA GLY A 356 3.13 -20.33 24.95
C GLY A 356 4.07 -19.83 26.05
N SER A 357 3.79 -18.67 26.65
CA SER A 357 4.53 -18.14 27.80
C SER A 357 4.34 -18.99 29.06
N ASP A 358 3.13 -19.51 29.28
CA ASP A 358 2.83 -20.40 30.42
C ASP A 358 3.53 -21.77 30.31
N TYR A 359 3.90 -22.19 29.10
CA TYR A 359 4.60 -23.46 28.87
C TYR A 359 6.14 -23.34 28.95
N ARG A 360 6.69 -22.12 28.80
CA ARG A 360 8.13 -21.83 28.94
C ARG A 360 8.53 -21.47 30.38
N SER A 361 7.54 -21.26 31.27
CA SER A 361 7.74 -20.94 32.69
C SER A 361 7.62 -22.15 33.62
N ILE A 362 7.38 -23.34 33.06
CA ILE A 362 7.43 -24.66 33.71
C ILE A 362 8.68 -25.37 33.19
#